data_AF-A0A1Z5JC68-F1
#
_entry.id   AF-A0A1Z5JC68-F1
#
_cell.length_a   1.000
_cell.length_b   1.000
_cell.length_c   1.000
_cell.angle_alpha   90.00
_cell.angle_beta   90.00
_cell.angle_gamma   90.00
#
_symmetry.space_group_name_H-M   'P 1'
#
loop_
_entity.id
_entity.type
_entity.pdbx_description
1 polymer ?
#
loop_
_entity_poly.entity_id
_entity_poly.type
_entity_poly.pdbx_seq_one_letter_code
_entity_poly.pdbx_strand_id
1 'polypeptide(L)'
;MYPDRKLVLLFVAVTRSRAAVDCDAFSSSCAACTTAHYDAALPLSCSWNPMKLSCIRSTKNNDTLHYESECPLGPIPYPPNPPEFLPDWMSFFHQAQLFDEVTLLDLCLPGTHDSLSYDLSLVISADGSGTLQRWVAFLKKLSHPGELEDFFRTQAKTQQLSITQQLDNGVRFFDLRMMRQPVNGRWYSVHFMQSQQTIETYWHEIRNWLDLHPHEIVVLWLSRDGNPAATGPDQYPNVTSEQKQAIWQNFTTIFGDLLIHTDEVNLWTDSVTFLIQRNYRVVPFVSDYHDFSQSSPLALDAARIQNVWNLGDVFDAEDMTFHLKDYFQNAKVNNVAVHKRHGFTLLGMNTASPEWQVVASAEKRFLGWKHDRRCSSHFQTPEATHWCPETLLDIVQLSSYYAQSVLEYAYDGIESKQLAFPNAIYLDALDWGGTIRTGSQLLNGHDRGGAHENKISTYGYVDTVLSYNAQIACANDSQNQGCALFRKEMARRKELHPHRLWDDPNFARYSSWPSFDSGEQLINTYR
;
A
#
# COMPACT_ATOMS: atom_id res chain seq x y z
N MET A 1 -6.33 10.96 -7.70
CA MET A 1 -6.67 10.58 -9.09
C MET A 1 -7.97 11.28 -9.47
N TYR A 2 -7.96 12.32 -10.32
CA TYR A 2 -9.20 12.93 -10.85
C TYR A 2 -9.13 12.85 -12.38
N PRO A 3 -10.00 12.10 -13.07
CA PRO A 3 -9.90 11.94 -14.51
C PRO A 3 -10.34 13.21 -15.26
N ASP A 4 -9.52 13.62 -16.24
CA ASP A 4 -9.75 14.75 -17.15
C ASP A 4 -10.87 14.46 -18.18
N ARG A 5 -11.35 15.51 -18.87
CA ARG A 5 -12.35 15.48 -19.95
C ARG A 5 -12.02 14.47 -21.07
N LYS A 6 -10.76 14.07 -21.24
CA LYS A 6 -10.32 13.08 -22.23
C LYS A 6 -10.81 11.67 -21.95
N LEU A 7 -10.81 11.23 -20.68
CA LEU A 7 -11.35 9.93 -20.27
C LEU A 7 -12.83 9.82 -20.66
N VAL A 8 -13.57 10.92 -20.51
CA VAL A 8 -15.02 11.01 -20.79
C VAL A 8 -15.34 10.83 -22.28
N LEU A 9 -14.57 11.45 -23.18
CA LEU A 9 -14.74 11.32 -24.63
C LEU A 9 -14.49 9.88 -25.11
N LEU A 10 -13.57 9.17 -24.45
CA LEU A 10 -13.21 7.79 -24.76
C LEU A 10 -14.39 6.84 -24.54
N PHE A 11 -15.06 6.93 -23.39
CA PHE A 11 -16.20 6.05 -23.09
C PHE A 11 -17.43 6.32 -23.95
N VAL A 12 -17.64 7.56 -24.42
CA VAL A 12 -18.70 7.87 -25.40
C VAL A 12 -18.43 7.16 -26.74
N ALA A 13 -17.16 7.00 -27.14
CA ALA A 13 -16.80 6.28 -28.37
C ALA A 13 -17.04 4.75 -28.25
N VAL A 14 -16.82 4.15 -27.08
CA VAL A 14 -17.07 2.71 -26.79
C VAL A 14 -18.53 2.33 -27.06
N THR A 15 -19.47 3.20 -26.70
CA THR A 15 -20.91 2.92 -26.92
C THR A 15 -21.37 2.99 -28.36
N ARG A 16 -20.58 3.64 -29.24
CA ARG A 16 -20.88 3.68 -30.68
C ARG A 16 -20.28 2.50 -31.45
N SER A 17 -19.26 1.82 -30.93
CA SER A 17 -18.64 0.67 -31.60
C SER A 17 -19.28 -0.68 -31.25
N ARG A 18 -20.05 -0.77 -30.15
CA ARG A 18 -20.85 -1.94 -29.79
C ARG A 18 -22.34 -1.73 -30.10
N ALA A 19 -22.66 -1.50 -31.37
CA ALA A 19 -24.02 -1.76 -31.85
C ALA A 19 -24.15 -3.26 -32.15
N ALA A 20 -25.16 -3.88 -31.54
CA ALA A 20 -25.59 -5.29 -31.69
C ALA A 20 -24.85 -6.34 -30.84
N VAL A 21 -25.22 -6.43 -29.55
CA VAL A 21 -25.77 -7.66 -28.96
C VAL A 21 -26.80 -7.21 -27.91
N ASP A 22 -28.09 -7.31 -28.24
CA ASP A 22 -29.17 -7.14 -27.27
C ASP A 22 -29.09 -8.27 -26.24
N CYS A 23 -28.84 -7.92 -24.98
CA CYS A 23 -29.16 -8.76 -23.83
C CYS A 23 -30.04 -7.93 -22.90
N ASP A 24 -31.31 -8.30 -22.84
CA ASP A 24 -32.36 -7.66 -22.05
C ASP A 24 -31.93 -7.43 -20.60
N ALA A 25 -32.14 -6.20 -20.15
CA ALA A 25 -32.02 -5.77 -18.76
C ALA A 25 -33.14 -6.40 -17.92
N PHE A 26 -32.84 -7.15 -16.86
CA PHE A 26 -33.60 -7.23 -15.60
C PHE A 26 -32.92 -8.21 -14.62
N SER A 27 -32.20 -7.67 -13.63
CA SER A 27 -32.16 -8.10 -12.22
C SER A 27 -30.89 -7.58 -11.55
N SER A 28 -31.09 -6.83 -10.49
CA SER A 28 -30.08 -6.26 -9.62
C SER A 28 -29.64 -7.30 -8.58
N SER A 29 -28.64 -8.12 -8.88
CA SER A 29 -27.76 -8.75 -7.88
C SER A 29 -26.64 -9.55 -8.54
N CYS A 30 -25.39 -9.12 -8.37
CA CYS A 30 -24.22 -9.99 -8.41
C CYS A 30 -23.33 -9.59 -7.23
N ALA A 31 -23.79 -9.98 -6.04
CA ALA A 31 -23.00 -9.98 -4.82
C ALA A 31 -22.21 -11.29 -4.78
N ALA A 32 -20.90 -11.18 -4.60
CA ALA A 32 -19.94 -12.17 -4.09
C ALA A 32 -20.15 -13.65 -4.48
N CYS A 33 -19.14 -14.21 -5.14
CA CYS A 33 -18.90 -15.65 -5.11
C CYS A 33 -18.71 -16.12 -3.66
N THR A 34 -19.81 -16.49 -2.99
CA THR A 34 -19.99 -17.56 -1.97
C THR A 34 -21.30 -17.31 -1.21
N THR A 35 -22.37 -17.97 -1.65
CA THR A 35 -23.24 -18.80 -0.79
C THR A 35 -24.24 -19.52 -1.67
N ALA A 36 -24.34 -20.84 -1.45
CA ALA A 36 -25.22 -21.72 -2.18
C ALA A 36 -26.71 -21.48 -1.83
N HIS A 37 -27.57 -21.79 -2.81
CA HIS A 37 -29.05 -21.87 -2.81
C HIS A 37 -29.79 -20.51 -2.83
N TYR A 38 -30.56 -20.20 -3.88
CA TYR A 38 -31.90 -20.74 -4.15
C TYR A 38 -32.32 -20.54 -5.64
N ASP A 39 -32.95 -21.59 -6.18
CA ASP A 39 -33.78 -21.76 -7.38
C ASP A 39 -33.27 -21.53 -8.84
N ALA A 40 -32.90 -22.68 -9.44
CA ALA A 40 -33.50 -23.29 -10.63
C ALA A 40 -33.55 -22.53 -11.99
N ALA A 41 -32.37 -22.26 -12.57
CA ALA A 41 -32.09 -22.55 -13.99
C ALA A 41 -30.57 -22.53 -14.27
N LEU A 42 -30.00 -23.71 -14.54
CA LEU A 42 -28.64 -24.01 -15.06
C LEU A 42 -27.43 -23.61 -14.16
N PRO A 43 -26.63 -24.57 -13.65
CA PRO A 43 -25.49 -24.27 -12.78
C PRO A 43 -24.27 -23.82 -13.60
N LEU A 44 -23.86 -22.57 -13.41
CA LEU A 44 -22.54 -22.06 -13.78
C LEU A 44 -21.62 -22.25 -12.56
N SER A 45 -20.56 -23.06 -12.68
CA SER A 45 -19.58 -23.27 -11.59
C SER A 45 -18.24 -22.60 -11.92
N CYS A 46 -17.78 -21.71 -11.05
CA CYS A 46 -16.39 -21.24 -11.00
C CYS A 46 -15.62 -22.11 -9.99
N SER A 47 -14.41 -22.56 -10.35
CA SER A 47 -13.53 -23.32 -9.43
C SER A 47 -12.12 -22.74 -9.42
N TRP A 48 -11.58 -22.53 -8.22
CA TRP A 48 -10.17 -22.17 -8.00
C TRP A 48 -9.27 -23.36 -8.34
N ASN A 49 -8.25 -23.15 -9.18
CA ASN A 49 -7.23 -24.15 -9.45
C ASN A 49 -5.95 -23.81 -8.66
N PRO A 50 -5.68 -24.49 -7.54
CA PRO A 50 -4.51 -24.21 -6.71
C PRO A 50 -3.18 -24.55 -7.38
N MET A 51 -3.16 -25.41 -8.41
CA MET A 51 -1.93 -25.71 -9.17
C MET A 51 -1.58 -24.66 -10.21
N LYS A 52 -2.57 -23.86 -10.66
CA LYS A 52 -2.40 -22.86 -11.71
C LYS A 52 -2.60 -21.42 -11.24
N LEU A 53 -2.86 -21.23 -9.94
CA LEU A 53 -3.16 -19.92 -9.33
C LEU A 53 -4.19 -19.12 -10.14
N SER A 54 -5.24 -19.78 -10.66
CA SER A 54 -6.23 -19.16 -11.55
C SER A 54 -7.64 -19.70 -11.30
N CYS A 55 -8.65 -18.83 -11.49
CA CYS A 55 -10.05 -19.24 -11.52
C CYS A 55 -10.42 -19.75 -12.92
N ILE A 56 -11.14 -20.88 -12.97
CA ILE A 56 -11.60 -21.49 -14.21
C ILE A 56 -13.11 -21.35 -14.31
N ARG A 57 -13.57 -20.75 -15.41
CA ARG A 57 -14.97 -20.76 -15.85
C ARG A 57 -15.17 -21.92 -16.83
N SER A 58 -16.12 -22.80 -16.57
CA SER A 58 -16.51 -23.84 -17.53
C SER A 58 -17.66 -23.32 -18.40
N THR A 59 -17.39 -22.99 -19.66
CA THR A 59 -18.43 -22.77 -20.68
C THR A 59 -18.32 -23.82 -21.80
N LYS A 60 -19.44 -24.13 -22.47
CA LYS A 60 -19.53 -25.17 -23.52
C LYS A 60 -18.61 -24.96 -24.73
N ASN A 61 -17.97 -23.79 -24.89
CA ASN A 61 -17.24 -23.42 -26.09
C ASN A 61 -15.72 -23.25 -25.93
N ASN A 62 -15.12 -23.61 -24.79
CA ASN A 62 -13.66 -23.45 -24.57
C ASN A 62 -13.11 -22.02 -24.71
N ASP A 63 -13.96 -20.99 -24.85
CA ASP A 63 -13.55 -19.59 -24.83
C ASP A 63 -13.36 -19.13 -23.38
N THR A 64 -12.10 -19.07 -22.94
CA THR A 64 -11.69 -18.44 -21.67
C THR A 64 -11.71 -16.92 -21.82
N LEU A 65 -12.74 -16.28 -21.27
CA LEU A 65 -12.73 -14.84 -20.99
C LEU A 65 -12.08 -14.63 -19.62
N HIS A 66 -10.91 -14.00 -19.59
CA HIS A 66 -10.23 -13.62 -18.35
C HIS A 66 -10.75 -12.25 -17.90
N TYR A 67 -11.73 -12.23 -17.01
CA TYR A 67 -12.04 -11.04 -16.23
C TYR A 67 -11.66 -11.25 -14.77
N GLU A 68 -10.99 -10.27 -14.15
CA GLU A 68 -10.93 -10.18 -12.68
C GLU A 68 -12.31 -10.07 -12.03
N SER A 69 -13.37 -9.79 -12.81
CA SER A 69 -14.76 -9.75 -12.35
C SER A 69 -15.37 -11.13 -12.06
N GLU A 70 -14.76 -12.25 -12.50
CA GLU A 70 -15.33 -13.59 -12.29
C GLU A 70 -14.82 -14.31 -11.02
N CYS A 71 -13.82 -13.73 -10.36
CA CYS A 71 -13.38 -14.09 -9.03
C CYS A 71 -12.81 -12.81 -8.43
N PRO A 72 -13.49 -12.12 -7.48
CA PRO A 72 -12.81 -11.11 -6.71
C PRO A 72 -11.60 -11.81 -6.09
N LEU A 73 -10.40 -11.48 -6.57
CA LEU A 73 -9.17 -11.87 -5.92
C LEU A 73 -9.18 -11.06 -4.63
N GLY A 74 -9.90 -11.60 -3.63
CA GLY A 74 -9.78 -11.23 -2.24
C GLY A 74 -8.33 -11.36 -1.81
N PRO A 75 -8.03 -11.12 -0.53
CA PRO A 75 -6.66 -11.25 -0.06
C PRO A 75 -6.05 -12.60 -0.51
N ILE A 76 -4.78 -12.57 -0.94
CA ILE A 76 -4.08 -13.79 -1.38
C ILE A 76 -4.31 -14.87 -0.31
N PRO A 77 -4.70 -16.10 -0.68
CA PRO A 77 -4.83 -17.18 0.29
C PRO A 77 -3.54 -17.28 1.10
N TYR A 78 -3.66 -17.14 2.40
CA TYR A 78 -2.51 -17.18 3.29
C TYR A 78 -1.81 -18.53 3.12
N PRO A 79 -0.50 -18.56 2.82
CA PRO A 79 0.21 -19.83 2.78
C PRO A 79 0.15 -20.48 4.17
N PRO A 80 0.16 -21.82 4.24
CA PRO A 80 -0.20 -22.56 5.46
C PRO A 80 0.68 -22.28 6.67
N ASN A 81 1.85 -21.65 6.49
CA ASN A 81 2.77 -21.28 7.56
C ASN A 81 3.11 -19.78 7.45
N PRO A 82 2.68 -18.93 8.42
CA PRO A 82 3.20 -17.57 8.59
C PRO A 82 4.73 -17.50 8.53
N PRO A 83 5.34 -16.35 8.20
CA PRO A 83 6.75 -16.16 8.52
C PRO A 83 6.88 -16.29 10.05
N GLU A 84 7.66 -17.24 10.58
CA GLU A 84 7.70 -17.47 12.05
C GLU A 84 8.28 -16.30 12.84
N PHE A 85 9.08 -15.44 12.19
CA PHE A 85 9.83 -14.36 12.83
C PHE A 85 9.16 -12.99 12.74
N LEU A 86 8.52 -12.67 11.61
CA LEU A 86 8.01 -11.32 11.33
C LEU A 86 6.78 -10.89 12.15
N PRO A 87 5.84 -11.77 12.52
CA PRO A 87 4.70 -11.39 13.37
C PRO A 87 5.15 -10.89 14.74
N ASP A 88 6.27 -11.37 15.28
CA ASP A 88 6.75 -11.10 16.64
C ASP A 88 8.14 -10.44 16.68
N TRP A 89 8.49 -9.67 15.65
CA TRP A 89 9.84 -9.10 15.59
C TRP A 89 10.11 -8.14 16.75
N MET A 90 9.14 -7.34 17.22
CA MET A 90 9.33 -6.44 18.36
C MET A 90 9.47 -7.22 19.67
N SER A 91 8.75 -8.34 19.83
CA SER A 91 8.93 -9.28 20.94
C SER A 91 10.37 -9.78 21.05
N PHE A 92 11.01 -10.11 19.92
CA PHE A 92 12.40 -10.55 19.93
C PHE A 92 13.33 -9.47 20.51
N PHE A 93 13.22 -8.22 20.03
CA PHE A 93 14.03 -7.10 20.55
C PHE A 93 13.77 -6.85 22.03
N HIS A 94 12.50 -6.87 22.45
CA HIS A 94 12.12 -6.67 23.85
C HIS A 94 12.72 -7.76 24.76
N GLN A 95 12.59 -9.04 24.39
CA GLN A 95 13.15 -10.16 25.16
C GLN A 95 14.69 -10.12 25.24
N ALA A 96 15.33 -9.62 24.18
CA ALA A 96 16.77 -9.39 24.15
C ALA A 96 17.23 -8.10 24.86
N GLN A 97 16.31 -7.35 25.49
CA GLN A 97 16.55 -6.07 26.18
C GLN A 97 17.13 -4.99 25.26
N LEU A 98 16.86 -5.09 23.96
CA LEU A 98 17.37 -4.15 22.95
C LEU A 98 16.51 -2.88 22.85
N PHE A 99 15.35 -2.86 23.51
CA PHE A 99 14.41 -1.74 23.50
C PHE A 99 14.39 -0.91 24.78
N ASP A 100 15.31 -1.16 25.71
CA ASP A 100 15.33 -0.48 27.01
C ASP A 100 15.74 1.00 26.90
N GLU A 101 16.61 1.32 25.93
CA GLU A 101 17.09 2.68 25.65
C GLU A 101 16.64 3.22 24.28
N VAL A 102 15.83 2.46 23.54
CA VAL A 102 15.38 2.80 22.19
C VAL A 102 13.95 3.33 22.24
N THR A 103 13.72 4.52 21.72
CA THR A 103 12.36 5.08 21.58
C THR A 103 11.71 4.59 20.29
N LEU A 104 10.38 4.73 20.19
CA LEU A 104 9.68 4.42 18.95
C LEU A 104 10.16 5.31 17.78
N LEU A 105 10.70 6.49 18.09
CA LEU A 105 11.16 7.50 17.13
C LEU A 105 12.64 7.29 16.74
N ASP A 106 13.34 6.33 17.35
CA ASP A 106 14.66 5.86 16.89
C ASP A 106 14.54 4.76 15.83
N LEU A 107 13.37 4.11 15.76
CA LEU A 107 13.08 3.02 14.83
C LEU A 107 12.55 3.54 13.50
N CYS A 108 12.75 2.73 12.46
CA CYS A 108 12.00 2.79 11.22
C CYS A 108 10.96 1.68 11.20
N LEU A 109 9.68 2.02 11.10
CA LEU A 109 8.60 1.05 11.00
C LEU A 109 8.35 0.68 9.53
N PRO A 110 8.31 -0.62 9.18
CA PRO A 110 7.80 -1.04 7.89
C PRO A 110 6.32 -0.70 7.78
N GLY A 111 5.92 -0.10 6.66
CA GLY A 111 4.60 0.48 6.47
C GLY A 111 3.95 0.13 5.13
N THR A 112 2.62 0.26 5.07
CA THR A 112 1.86 0.12 3.82
C THR A 112 1.04 1.36 3.52
N HIS A 113 1.07 1.80 2.27
CA HIS A 113 0.24 2.87 1.73
C HIS A 113 -1.16 2.36 1.42
N ASP A 114 -2.20 3.16 1.71
CA ASP A 114 -3.60 2.79 1.47
C ASP A 114 -3.87 1.35 1.93
N SER A 115 -3.53 1.05 3.19
CA SER A 115 -3.31 -0.33 3.67
C SER A 115 -4.50 -1.26 3.46
N LEU A 116 -5.71 -0.73 3.39
CA LEU A 116 -6.95 -1.49 3.26
C LEU A 116 -7.46 -1.63 1.82
N SER A 117 -6.70 -1.14 0.83
CA SER A 117 -7.10 -1.22 -0.59
C SER A 117 -7.16 -2.66 -1.13
N TYR A 118 -6.67 -3.66 -0.38
CA TYR A 118 -6.84 -5.06 -0.73
C TYR A 118 -8.32 -5.49 -0.79
N ASP A 119 -9.20 -4.83 -0.03
CA ASP A 119 -10.62 -5.16 0.12
C ASP A 119 -11.55 -4.15 -0.56
N LEU A 120 -11.09 -3.49 -1.63
CA LEU A 120 -11.93 -2.56 -2.39
C LEU A 120 -13.14 -3.27 -3.03
N SER A 121 -14.30 -2.66 -2.85
CA SER A 121 -15.57 -3.04 -3.46
C SER A 121 -15.72 -2.51 -4.89
N LEU A 122 -16.86 -2.80 -5.51
CA LEU A 122 -17.29 -2.15 -6.75
C LEU A 122 -18.08 -0.84 -6.50
N VAL A 123 -18.12 -0.35 -5.26
CA VAL A 123 -18.76 0.93 -4.94
C VAL A 123 -17.73 2.04 -5.07
N ILE A 124 -17.92 2.90 -6.07
CA ILE A 124 -17.14 4.14 -6.21
C ILE A 124 -17.51 5.06 -5.04
N SER A 125 -16.51 5.57 -4.33
CA SER A 125 -16.74 6.41 -3.17
C SER A 125 -17.42 7.72 -3.55
N ALA A 126 -18.14 8.29 -2.58
CA ALA A 126 -18.73 9.62 -2.70
C ALA A 126 -17.68 10.76 -2.55
N ASP A 127 -16.39 10.44 -2.70
CA ASP A 127 -15.23 11.33 -2.57
C ASP A 127 -14.95 12.15 -3.85
N GLY A 128 -15.48 11.71 -5.00
CA GLY A 128 -15.36 12.46 -6.24
C GLY A 128 -16.09 13.80 -6.19
N SER A 129 -15.52 14.83 -6.82
CA SER A 129 -16.26 16.06 -7.11
C SER A 129 -17.63 15.72 -7.71
N GLY A 130 -18.68 16.49 -7.39
CA GLY A 130 -20.04 16.19 -7.87
C GLY A 130 -20.14 16.03 -9.39
N THR A 131 -19.19 16.60 -10.15
CA THR A 131 -19.00 16.41 -11.59
C THR A 131 -18.51 15.01 -11.94
N LEU A 132 -17.49 14.49 -11.26
CA LEU A 132 -16.95 13.14 -11.47
C LEU A 132 -18.02 12.07 -11.20
N GLN A 133 -18.77 12.22 -10.11
CA GLN A 133 -19.86 11.30 -9.78
C GLN A 133 -20.96 11.28 -10.85
N ARG A 134 -21.31 12.44 -11.42
CA ARG A 134 -22.28 12.53 -12.53
C ARG A 134 -21.77 11.83 -13.79
N TRP A 135 -20.49 11.99 -14.12
CA TRP A 135 -19.88 11.31 -15.26
C TRP A 135 -19.81 9.81 -15.05
N VAL A 136 -19.33 9.36 -13.89
CA VAL A 136 -19.35 7.94 -13.52
C VAL A 136 -20.77 7.38 -13.63
N ALA A 137 -21.78 8.06 -13.10
CA ALA A 137 -23.18 7.62 -13.21
C ALA A 137 -23.66 7.55 -14.66
N PHE A 138 -23.22 8.46 -15.52
CA PHE A 138 -23.50 8.40 -16.95
C PHE A 138 -22.79 7.22 -17.63
N LEU A 139 -21.50 7.00 -17.34
CA LEU A 139 -20.71 5.90 -17.91
C LEU A 139 -21.18 4.53 -17.45
N LYS A 140 -21.70 4.40 -16.22
CA LYS A 140 -22.35 3.20 -15.73
C LYS A 140 -23.56 2.79 -16.57
N LYS A 141 -24.31 3.75 -17.13
CA LYS A 141 -25.44 3.46 -18.05
C LYS A 141 -24.99 2.94 -19.41
N LEU A 142 -23.71 3.11 -19.72
CA LEU A 142 -23.08 2.86 -21.01
C LEU A 142 -22.17 1.62 -21.01
N SER A 143 -21.98 0.98 -19.85
CA SER A 143 -21.12 -0.18 -19.65
C SER A 143 -21.91 -1.35 -19.06
N HIS A 144 -21.38 -2.58 -19.15
CA HIS A 144 -22.02 -3.70 -18.44
C HIS A 144 -21.88 -3.49 -16.92
N PRO A 145 -22.91 -3.88 -16.13
CA PRO A 145 -22.85 -3.75 -14.68
C PRO A 145 -21.57 -4.35 -14.09
N GLY A 146 -20.81 -3.54 -13.34
CA GLY A 146 -19.57 -3.95 -12.68
C GLY A 146 -18.31 -3.87 -13.55
N GLU A 147 -18.41 -3.73 -14.88
CA GLU A 147 -17.25 -3.72 -15.79
C GLU A 147 -16.39 -2.46 -15.58
N LEU A 148 -17.04 -1.31 -15.41
CA LEU A 148 -16.41 -0.02 -15.21
C LEU A 148 -15.86 0.12 -13.78
N GLU A 149 -16.64 -0.33 -12.80
CA GLU A 149 -16.23 -0.30 -11.40
C GLU A 149 -15.05 -1.21 -11.12
N ASP A 150 -15.02 -2.38 -11.77
CA ASP A 150 -13.86 -3.27 -11.69
C ASP A 150 -12.62 -2.64 -12.30
N PHE A 151 -12.72 -2.03 -13.48
CA PHE A 151 -11.60 -1.30 -14.08
C PHE A 151 -11.03 -0.24 -13.13
N PHE A 152 -11.89 0.55 -12.52
CA PHE A 152 -11.46 1.57 -11.59
C PHE A 152 -10.83 1.00 -10.32
N ARG A 153 -11.37 -0.11 -9.82
CA ARG A 153 -10.80 -0.86 -8.71
C ARG A 153 -9.36 -1.31 -9.01
N THR A 154 -9.06 -1.78 -10.22
CA THR A 154 -7.68 -2.17 -10.59
C THR A 154 -6.72 -0.99 -10.69
N GLN A 155 -7.23 0.23 -10.89
CA GLN A 155 -6.41 1.45 -10.85
C GLN A 155 -6.23 1.99 -9.43
N ALA A 156 -7.01 1.52 -8.46
CA ALA A 156 -6.97 1.98 -7.08
C ALA A 156 -6.32 0.98 -6.11
N LYS A 157 -6.19 -0.29 -6.49
CA LYS A 157 -5.65 -1.30 -5.59
C LYS A 157 -4.14 -1.13 -5.40
N THR A 158 -3.70 -0.84 -4.18
CA THR A 158 -2.29 -0.72 -3.79
C THR A 158 -1.77 -1.95 -3.07
N GLN A 159 -2.62 -2.64 -2.30
CA GLN A 159 -2.26 -3.82 -1.53
C GLN A 159 -3.04 -5.04 -1.99
N GLN A 160 -2.45 -6.22 -1.82
CA GLN A 160 -3.11 -7.49 -2.07
C GLN A 160 -3.22 -8.37 -0.81
N LEU A 161 -2.37 -8.14 0.20
CA LEU A 161 -2.44 -8.81 1.49
C LEU A 161 -3.49 -8.15 2.39
N SER A 162 -4.24 -8.94 3.16
CA SER A 162 -5.15 -8.40 4.17
C SER A 162 -4.40 -7.68 5.29
N ILE A 163 -5.12 -6.96 6.16
CA ILE A 163 -4.49 -6.22 7.25
C ILE A 163 -3.75 -7.14 8.23
N THR A 164 -4.33 -8.30 8.56
CA THR A 164 -3.66 -9.32 9.40
C THR A 164 -2.46 -9.93 8.68
N GLN A 165 -2.56 -10.16 7.38
CA GLN A 165 -1.44 -10.65 6.60
C GLN A 165 -0.31 -9.63 6.53
N GLN A 166 -0.60 -8.34 6.41
CA GLN A 166 0.41 -7.28 6.48
C GLN A 166 1.10 -7.26 7.85
N LEU A 167 0.34 -7.39 8.94
CA LEU A 167 0.89 -7.51 10.31
C LEU A 167 1.83 -8.72 10.45
N ASP A 168 1.39 -9.89 9.97
CA ASP A 168 2.20 -11.13 9.98
C ASP A 168 3.46 -11.03 9.10
N ASN A 169 3.43 -10.14 8.11
CA ASN A 169 4.56 -9.83 7.26
C ASN A 169 5.39 -8.66 7.79
N GLY A 170 5.24 -8.30 9.07
CA GLY A 170 6.13 -7.40 9.81
C GLY A 170 5.79 -5.92 9.74
N VAL A 171 4.68 -5.54 9.10
CA VAL A 171 4.23 -4.14 9.01
C VAL A 171 3.77 -3.65 10.39
N ARG A 172 4.21 -2.45 10.77
CA ARG A 172 3.80 -1.77 12.01
C ARG A 172 3.33 -0.32 11.80
N PHE A 173 3.35 0.19 10.57
CA PHE A 173 2.75 1.48 10.20
C PHE A 173 1.65 1.30 9.15
N PHE A 174 0.47 1.87 9.38
CA PHE A 174 -0.67 1.73 8.47
C PHE A 174 -1.29 3.09 8.11
N ASP A 175 -1.40 3.37 6.80
CA ASP A 175 -2.20 4.48 6.25
C ASP A 175 -3.66 4.01 6.10
N LEU A 176 -4.50 4.36 7.07
CA LEU A 176 -5.91 3.98 7.14
C LEU A 176 -6.79 5.14 6.67
N ARG A 177 -7.08 5.13 5.37
CA ARG A 177 -7.99 6.10 4.75
C ARG A 177 -9.43 5.67 4.90
N MET A 178 -10.27 6.54 5.44
CA MET A 178 -11.67 6.25 5.74
C MET A 178 -12.62 7.39 5.40
N MET A 179 -13.87 7.03 5.10
CA MET A 179 -14.94 7.98 4.90
C MET A 179 -16.28 7.45 5.39
N ARG A 180 -17.18 8.37 5.73
CA ARG A 180 -18.56 8.05 6.04
C ARG A 180 -19.39 7.95 4.76
N GLN A 181 -20.04 6.81 4.54
CA GLN A 181 -20.94 6.66 3.42
C GLN A 181 -22.25 7.44 3.69
N PRO A 182 -22.70 8.34 2.78
CA PRO A 182 -23.88 9.16 3.03
C PRO A 182 -25.20 8.39 3.19
N VAL A 183 -25.34 7.23 2.55
CA VAL A 183 -26.62 6.50 2.48
C VAL A 183 -26.88 5.69 3.74
N ASN A 184 -25.96 4.82 4.15
CA ASN A 184 -26.12 4.01 5.36
C ASN A 184 -25.47 4.64 6.61
N GLY A 185 -24.71 5.71 6.45
CA GLY A 185 -24.06 6.42 7.55
C GLY A 185 -22.90 5.69 8.23
N ARG A 186 -22.48 4.54 7.71
CA ARG A 186 -21.35 3.73 8.22
C ARG A 186 -20.03 4.21 7.63
N TRP A 187 -18.94 3.89 8.32
CA TRP A 187 -17.59 4.23 7.89
C TRP A 187 -16.92 3.07 7.17
N TYR A 188 -16.24 3.38 6.08
CA TYR A 188 -15.54 2.41 5.25
C TYR A 188 -14.16 2.96 4.93
N SER A 189 -13.20 2.07 4.67
CA SER A 189 -11.97 2.49 4.01
C SER A 189 -12.24 2.98 2.58
N VAL A 190 -11.44 3.95 2.11
CA VAL A 190 -11.55 4.55 0.79
C VAL A 190 -10.20 4.71 0.12
N HIS A 191 -10.14 4.36 -1.16
CA HIS A 191 -9.15 4.86 -2.10
C HIS A 191 -9.79 4.87 -3.48
N PHE A 192 -10.50 5.96 -3.84
CA PHE A 192 -11.39 6.09 -5.02
C PHE A 192 -12.59 5.12 -5.08
N MET A 193 -12.43 3.92 -4.54
CA MET A 193 -13.43 2.92 -4.28
C MET A 193 -13.59 2.78 -2.77
N GLN A 194 -14.80 2.47 -2.34
CA GLN A 194 -15.09 2.08 -0.97
C GLN A 194 -14.62 0.63 -0.75
N SER A 195 -14.18 0.29 0.46
CA SER A 195 -13.99 -1.10 0.89
C SER A 195 -15.29 -1.89 1.03
N GLN A 196 -15.18 -3.22 1.03
CA GLN A 196 -16.29 -4.16 1.21
C GLN A 196 -16.79 -4.17 2.66
N GLN A 197 -15.88 -4.12 3.63
CA GLN A 197 -16.20 -4.14 5.05
C GLN A 197 -16.09 -2.74 5.67
N THR A 198 -16.75 -2.55 6.81
CA THR A 198 -16.64 -1.29 7.55
C THR A 198 -15.29 -1.12 8.22
N ILE A 199 -14.91 0.13 8.46
CA ILE A 199 -13.61 0.44 9.06
C ILE A 199 -13.42 -0.23 10.42
N GLU A 200 -14.48 -0.35 11.21
CA GLU A 200 -14.46 -1.01 12.51
C GLU A 200 -14.09 -2.50 12.43
N THR A 201 -14.40 -3.18 11.32
CA THR A 201 -14.03 -4.58 11.14
C THR A 201 -12.51 -4.74 11.11
N TYR A 202 -11.81 -3.89 10.37
CA TYR A 202 -10.36 -3.94 10.30
C TYR A 202 -9.70 -3.53 11.63
N TRP A 203 -10.32 -2.62 12.39
CA TRP A 203 -9.85 -2.30 13.74
C TRP A 203 -9.96 -3.49 14.68
N HIS A 204 -11.04 -4.27 14.61
CA HIS A 204 -11.16 -5.52 15.35
C HIS A 204 -10.13 -6.56 14.91
N GLU A 205 -9.83 -6.66 13.61
CA GLU A 205 -8.77 -7.55 13.11
C GLU A 205 -7.39 -7.17 13.67
N ILE A 206 -7.06 -5.87 13.69
CA ILE A 206 -5.82 -5.37 14.31
C ILE A 206 -5.81 -5.64 15.81
N ARG A 207 -6.91 -5.35 16.54
CA ARG A 207 -7.00 -5.60 17.99
C ARG A 207 -6.81 -7.08 18.32
N ASN A 208 -7.52 -7.96 17.62
CA ASN A 208 -7.43 -9.41 17.84
C ASN A 208 -6.01 -9.92 17.55
N TRP A 209 -5.34 -9.36 16.54
CA TRP A 209 -3.95 -9.69 16.27
C TRP A 209 -3.04 -9.22 17.41
N LEU A 210 -3.19 -8.00 17.91
CA LEU A 210 -2.41 -7.48 19.05
C LEU A 210 -2.65 -8.30 20.33
N ASP A 211 -3.82 -8.88 20.54
CA ASP A 211 -4.07 -9.78 21.68
C ASP A 211 -3.20 -11.04 21.64
N LEU A 212 -2.84 -11.50 20.45
CA LEU A 212 -1.96 -12.65 20.24
C LEU A 212 -0.47 -12.27 20.25
N HIS A 213 -0.14 -10.99 20.09
CA HIS A 213 1.23 -10.47 19.94
C HIS A 213 1.50 -9.36 20.97
N PRO A 214 1.74 -9.72 22.25
CA PRO A 214 1.66 -8.80 23.39
C PRO A 214 2.76 -7.72 23.46
N HIS A 215 3.84 -7.82 22.69
CA HIS A 215 4.92 -6.81 22.67
C HIS A 215 4.96 -5.98 21.39
N GLU A 216 4.02 -6.21 20.48
CA GLU A 216 3.98 -5.49 19.21
C GLU A 216 3.26 -4.16 19.38
N ILE A 217 3.80 -3.11 18.78
CA ILE A 217 3.22 -1.76 18.76
C ILE A 217 2.90 -1.40 17.31
N VAL A 218 1.69 -0.91 17.06
CA VAL A 218 1.27 -0.42 15.74
C VAL A 218 1.02 1.08 15.75
N VAL A 219 1.46 1.75 14.68
CA VAL A 219 1.17 3.14 14.38
C VAL A 219 0.08 3.18 13.31
N LEU A 220 -1.04 3.82 13.63
CA LEU A 220 -2.21 3.93 12.74
C LEU A 220 -2.39 5.39 12.36
N TRP A 221 -2.33 5.70 11.07
CA TRP A 221 -2.67 7.03 10.58
C TRP A 221 -4.09 7.04 10.03
N LEU A 222 -4.98 7.76 10.71
CA LEU A 222 -6.39 7.89 10.38
C LEU A 222 -6.62 9.16 9.56
N SER A 223 -6.93 9.00 8.28
CA SER A 223 -7.17 10.12 7.36
C SER A 223 -8.30 9.82 6.38
N ARG A 224 -8.66 10.77 5.50
CA ARG A 224 -9.52 10.50 4.33
C ARG A 224 -8.69 10.26 3.06
N ASP A 225 -7.69 11.10 2.81
CA ASP A 225 -6.98 11.16 1.53
C ASP A 225 -5.47 11.23 1.67
N GLY A 226 -4.92 10.84 2.83
CA GLY A 226 -3.48 10.89 3.08
C GLY A 226 -2.96 12.31 3.29
N ASN A 227 -3.82 13.29 3.57
CA ASN A 227 -3.37 14.61 4.03
C ASN A 227 -3.29 14.65 5.56
N PRO A 228 -2.08 14.84 6.14
CA PRO A 228 -1.92 14.88 7.60
C PRO A 228 -2.52 16.15 8.22
N ALA A 229 -2.58 17.26 7.48
CA ALA A 229 -2.89 18.58 8.00
C ALA A 229 -4.29 19.10 7.59
N ALA A 230 -5.01 18.38 6.73
CA ALA A 230 -6.37 18.78 6.37
C ALA A 230 -7.34 18.60 7.55
N THR A 231 -8.33 19.50 7.62
CA THR A 231 -9.30 19.60 8.72
C THR A 231 -10.71 19.85 8.20
N GLY A 232 -11.72 19.66 9.04
CA GLY A 232 -13.10 20.02 8.73
C GLY A 232 -13.62 19.38 7.42
N PRO A 233 -14.31 20.14 6.56
CA PRO A 233 -14.82 19.64 5.28
C PRO A 233 -13.75 19.22 4.26
N ASP A 234 -12.53 19.76 4.35
CA ASP A 234 -11.42 19.37 3.47
C ASP A 234 -10.96 17.94 3.80
N GLN A 235 -10.95 17.61 5.10
CA GLN A 235 -10.66 16.25 5.55
C GLN A 235 -11.85 15.33 5.42
N TYR A 236 -13.04 15.71 5.90
CA TYR A 236 -14.25 14.87 5.90
C TYR A 236 -15.46 15.66 5.39
N PRO A 237 -15.68 15.70 4.06
CA PRO A 237 -16.75 16.50 3.47
C PRO A 237 -18.13 15.96 3.88
N ASN A 238 -19.03 16.86 4.25
CA ASN A 238 -20.40 16.56 4.68
C ASN A 238 -20.50 15.61 5.90
N VAL A 239 -19.49 15.60 6.76
CA VAL A 239 -19.50 14.86 8.04
C VAL A 239 -19.48 15.86 9.19
N THR A 240 -20.42 15.74 10.12
CA THR A 240 -20.49 16.64 11.28
C THR A 240 -19.47 16.26 12.35
N SER A 241 -19.15 17.19 13.26
CA SER A 241 -18.30 16.94 14.42
C SER A 241 -18.80 15.76 15.25
N GLU A 242 -20.10 15.68 15.52
CA GLU A 242 -20.70 14.59 16.30
C GLU A 242 -20.50 13.23 15.62
N GLN A 243 -20.57 13.18 14.29
CA GLN A 243 -20.35 11.95 13.53
C GLN A 243 -18.89 11.49 13.56
N LYS A 244 -17.94 12.43 13.49
CA LYS A 244 -16.50 12.14 13.63
C LYS A 244 -16.17 11.65 15.04
N GLN A 245 -16.73 12.31 16.04
CA GLN A 245 -16.50 11.97 17.44
C GLN A 245 -17.16 10.64 17.83
N ALA A 246 -18.31 10.31 17.25
CA ALA A 246 -18.95 9.00 17.45
C ALA A 246 -18.08 7.85 16.90
N ILE A 247 -17.48 7.99 15.71
CA ILE A 247 -16.58 6.95 15.19
C ILE A 247 -15.28 6.90 15.99
N TRP A 248 -14.78 8.04 16.49
CA TRP A 248 -13.65 8.06 17.42
C TRP A 248 -13.95 7.31 18.73
N GLN A 249 -15.16 7.45 19.29
CA GLN A 249 -15.57 6.67 20.47
C GLN A 249 -15.60 5.15 20.20
N ASN A 250 -16.01 4.73 19.00
CA ASN A 250 -15.91 3.33 18.62
C ASN A 250 -14.45 2.87 18.56
N PHE A 251 -13.57 3.66 17.94
CA PHE A 251 -12.14 3.38 17.89
C PHE A 251 -11.53 3.22 19.28
N THR A 252 -11.81 4.14 20.20
CA THR A 252 -11.28 4.08 21.57
C THR A 252 -11.86 2.92 22.37
N THR A 253 -13.11 2.54 22.12
CA THR A 253 -13.73 1.36 22.74
C THR A 253 -13.08 0.05 22.26
N ILE A 254 -12.76 -0.05 20.96
CA ILE A 254 -12.19 -1.27 20.37
C ILE A 254 -10.76 -1.49 20.87
N PHE A 255 -9.93 -0.46 20.86
CA PHE A 255 -8.52 -0.60 21.27
C PHE A 255 -8.35 -0.51 22.78
N GLY A 256 -9.23 0.20 23.48
CA GLY A 256 -9.30 0.23 24.94
C GLY A 256 -7.97 0.59 25.59
N ASP A 257 -7.49 -0.31 26.44
CA ASP A 257 -6.26 -0.19 27.22
C ASP A 257 -4.97 -0.25 26.39
N LEU A 258 -5.05 -0.57 25.09
CA LEU A 258 -3.88 -0.58 24.22
C LEU A 258 -3.50 0.80 23.69
N LEU A 259 -4.40 1.78 23.80
CA LEU A 259 -4.14 3.11 23.29
C LEU A 259 -3.08 3.80 24.13
N ILE A 260 -2.18 4.50 23.45
CA ILE A 260 -1.28 5.44 24.13
C ILE A 260 -2.08 6.47 24.93
N HIS A 261 -1.45 6.98 25.99
CA HIS A 261 -1.92 8.13 26.75
C HIS A 261 -0.84 9.21 26.72
N THR A 262 -1.01 10.23 25.88
CA THR A 262 -0.01 11.29 25.66
C THR A 262 0.24 12.20 26.86
N ASP A 263 -0.59 12.10 27.91
CA ASP A 263 -0.41 12.71 29.21
C ASP A 263 0.41 11.83 30.18
N GLU A 264 0.56 10.54 29.89
CA GLU A 264 1.34 9.58 30.68
C GLU A 264 2.66 9.17 30.02
N VAL A 265 2.74 9.24 28.69
CA VAL A 265 3.92 8.90 27.90
C VAL A 265 4.31 10.00 26.92
N ASN A 266 5.62 10.12 26.70
CA ASN A 266 6.21 10.93 25.67
C ASN A 266 6.93 10.01 24.66
N LEU A 267 6.35 9.79 23.49
CA LEU A 267 6.92 8.92 22.45
C LEU A 267 8.35 9.30 22.03
N TRP A 268 8.74 10.57 22.19
CA TRP A 268 10.06 11.07 21.78
C TRP A 268 11.15 10.81 22.83
N THR A 269 10.79 10.38 24.04
CA THR A 269 11.75 10.18 25.14
C THR A 269 11.59 8.85 25.86
N ASP A 270 10.38 8.32 25.93
CA ASP A 270 10.12 7.04 26.58
C ASP A 270 10.47 5.89 25.65
N SER A 271 11.07 4.85 26.22
CA SER A 271 11.53 3.70 25.46
C SER A 271 10.38 2.79 25.01
N VAL A 272 10.62 2.00 23.97
CA VAL A 272 9.67 0.99 23.49
C VAL A 272 9.37 -0.03 24.60
N THR A 273 10.37 -0.43 25.40
CA THR A 273 10.14 -1.26 26.58
C THR A 273 9.15 -0.61 27.56
N PHE A 274 9.24 0.70 27.79
CA PHE A 274 8.29 1.40 28.66
C PHE A 274 6.86 1.36 28.12
N LEU A 275 6.68 1.60 26.81
CA LEU A 275 5.37 1.52 26.16
C LEU A 275 4.75 0.13 26.29
N ILE A 276 5.54 -0.92 26.03
CA ILE A 276 5.12 -2.33 26.18
C ILE A 276 4.70 -2.64 27.62
N GLN A 277 5.49 -2.21 28.61
CA GLN A 277 5.19 -2.44 30.03
C GLN A 277 3.92 -1.73 30.50
N ARG A 278 3.58 -0.57 29.90
CA ARG A 278 2.33 0.15 30.13
C ARG A 278 1.14 -0.42 29.34
N ASN A 279 1.38 -1.42 28.50
CA ASN A 279 0.43 -1.98 27.53
C ASN A 279 -0.03 -0.96 26.46
N TYR A 280 0.73 0.11 26.23
CA TYR A 280 0.45 1.09 25.17
C TYR A 280 1.03 0.63 23.84
N ARG A 281 0.17 0.01 23.04
CA ARG A 281 0.53 -0.75 21.83
C ARG A 281 -0.15 -0.25 20.55
N VAL A 282 -1.01 0.77 20.67
CA VAL A 282 -1.66 1.43 19.53
C VAL A 282 -1.41 2.92 19.61
N VAL A 283 -0.73 3.44 18.59
CA VAL A 283 -0.35 4.85 18.45
C VAL A 283 -1.14 5.45 17.28
N PRO A 284 -2.32 6.06 17.52
CA PRO A 284 -3.09 6.67 16.45
C PRO A 284 -2.62 8.11 16.19
N PHE A 285 -2.27 8.40 14.95
CA PHE A 285 -2.20 9.75 14.41
C PHE A 285 -3.52 10.07 13.70
N VAL A 286 -4.22 11.10 14.14
CA VAL A 286 -5.56 11.44 13.65
C VAL A 286 -5.51 12.75 12.88
N SER A 287 -5.85 12.72 11.59
CA SER A 287 -6.10 13.95 10.83
C SER A 287 -7.40 14.59 11.28
N ASP A 288 -7.49 15.93 11.21
CA ASP A 288 -8.58 16.69 11.84
C ASP A 288 -8.67 16.48 13.36
N TYR A 289 -7.51 16.28 14.01
CA TYR A 289 -7.35 15.88 15.41
C TYR A 289 -8.29 16.59 16.40
N HIS A 290 -8.33 17.93 16.35
CA HIS A 290 -9.13 18.71 17.28
C HIS A 290 -10.62 18.41 17.19
N ASP A 291 -11.17 18.30 15.99
CA ASP A 291 -12.60 18.09 15.80
C ASP A 291 -12.97 16.59 15.81
N PHE A 292 -12.12 15.74 15.22
CA PHE A 292 -12.34 14.31 15.12
C PHE A 292 -12.23 13.61 16.47
N SER A 293 -11.17 13.92 17.23
CA SER A 293 -10.88 13.25 18.51
C SER A 293 -11.25 14.06 19.75
N GLN A 294 -11.76 15.29 19.59
CA GLN A 294 -11.89 16.28 20.67
C GLN A 294 -10.57 16.57 21.40
N SER A 295 -9.45 16.55 20.66
CA SER A 295 -8.11 16.67 21.25
C SER A 295 -7.83 15.63 22.34
N SER A 296 -8.30 14.40 22.14
CA SER A 296 -8.15 13.32 23.10
C SER A 296 -6.67 12.99 23.34
N PRO A 297 -6.24 12.80 24.60
CA PRO A 297 -4.87 12.37 24.89
C PRO A 297 -4.59 10.94 24.39
N LEU A 298 -5.60 10.23 23.92
CA LEU A 298 -5.49 8.88 23.33
C LEU A 298 -4.98 8.88 21.88
N ALA A 299 -4.66 10.05 21.33
CA ALA A 299 -4.17 10.22 19.98
C ALA A 299 -3.12 11.31 19.87
N LEU A 300 -2.39 11.25 18.76
CA LEU A 300 -1.52 12.31 18.30
C LEU A 300 -2.17 13.03 17.12
N ASP A 301 -1.84 14.32 17.01
CA ASP A 301 -2.24 15.11 15.86
C ASP A 301 -1.46 14.66 14.61
N ALA A 302 -2.17 14.20 13.57
CA ALA A 302 -1.53 13.78 12.33
C ALA A 302 -0.78 14.91 11.62
N ALA A 303 -1.07 16.19 11.92
CA ALA A 303 -0.30 17.32 11.39
C ALA A 303 1.19 17.29 11.81
N ARG A 304 1.54 16.45 12.79
CA ARG A 304 2.93 16.17 13.21
C ARG A 304 3.66 15.19 12.28
N ILE A 305 2.95 14.49 11.40
CA ILE A 305 3.54 13.63 10.38
C ILE A 305 4.13 14.52 9.27
N GLN A 306 5.46 14.50 9.16
CA GLN A 306 6.18 15.05 8.01
C GLN A 306 6.26 13.97 6.93
N ASN A 307 5.21 13.86 6.13
CA ASN A 307 5.15 12.92 5.02
C ASN A 307 5.85 13.47 3.77
N VAL A 308 6.81 12.72 3.24
CA VAL A 308 7.49 12.98 1.97
C VAL A 308 7.15 11.86 0.99
N TRP A 309 6.38 12.18 -0.05
CA TRP A 309 5.74 11.17 -0.92
C TRP A 309 5.77 11.52 -2.42
N ASN A 310 6.35 12.66 -2.79
CA ASN A 310 6.45 13.13 -4.17
C ASN A 310 7.92 13.36 -4.55
N LEU A 311 8.69 12.27 -4.58
CA LEU A 311 10.13 12.26 -4.84
C LEU A 311 10.45 11.68 -6.23
N GLY A 312 9.62 12.01 -7.23
CA GLY A 312 9.67 11.42 -8.55
C GLY A 312 8.81 10.16 -8.69
N ASP A 313 8.75 9.63 -9.89
CA ASP A 313 8.00 8.40 -10.20
C ASP A 313 8.82 7.46 -11.08
N VAL A 314 8.36 6.22 -11.21
CA VAL A 314 9.10 5.18 -11.95
C VAL A 314 9.22 5.45 -13.45
N PHE A 315 8.45 6.38 -14.01
CA PHE A 315 8.54 6.76 -15.41
C PHE A 315 9.77 7.64 -15.66
N ASP A 316 10.30 8.28 -14.60
CA ASP A 316 11.62 8.90 -14.55
C ASP A 316 12.45 8.28 -13.41
N ALA A 317 12.92 7.05 -13.63
CA ALA A 317 13.63 6.30 -12.61
C ALA A 317 14.95 6.98 -12.14
N GLU A 318 15.58 7.81 -12.99
CA GLU A 318 16.76 8.60 -12.60
C GLU A 318 16.40 9.69 -11.60
N ASP A 319 15.37 10.50 -11.90
CA ASP A 319 14.85 11.53 -11.00
C ASP A 319 14.38 10.92 -9.67
N MET A 320 13.61 9.82 -9.74
CA MET A 320 13.16 9.07 -8.57
C MET A 320 14.33 8.59 -7.71
N THR A 321 15.36 8.01 -8.34
CA THR A 321 16.55 7.51 -7.63
C THR A 321 17.36 8.64 -7.03
N PHE A 322 17.51 9.76 -7.74
CA PHE A 322 18.20 10.93 -7.25
C PHE A 322 17.52 11.49 -5.99
N HIS A 323 16.21 11.73 -6.05
CA HIS A 323 15.47 12.32 -4.94
C HIS A 323 15.37 11.41 -3.72
N LEU A 324 15.21 10.10 -3.92
CA LEU A 324 15.23 9.16 -2.80
C LEU A 324 16.64 9.07 -2.16
N LYS A 325 17.71 9.08 -2.96
CA LYS A 325 19.09 9.12 -2.42
C LYS A 325 19.33 10.40 -1.61
N ASP A 326 18.93 11.55 -2.14
CA ASP A 326 19.04 12.84 -1.44
C ASP A 326 18.25 12.82 -0.12
N TYR A 327 17.05 12.24 -0.11
CA TYR A 327 16.27 12.06 1.11
C TYR A 327 17.06 11.29 2.18
N PHE A 328 17.61 10.11 1.85
CA PHE A 328 18.35 9.28 2.81
C PHE A 328 19.67 9.93 3.26
N GLN A 329 20.33 10.71 2.41
CA GLN A 329 21.51 11.51 2.77
C GLN A 329 21.17 12.59 3.81
N ASN A 330 19.98 13.17 3.73
CA ASN A 330 19.55 14.23 4.64
C ASN A 330 18.67 13.73 5.80
N ALA A 331 18.26 12.45 5.80
CA ALA A 331 17.31 11.88 6.76
C ALA A 331 17.73 12.06 8.21
N LYS A 332 19.02 11.90 8.54
CA LYS A 332 19.53 12.09 9.91
C LYS A 332 19.28 13.52 10.43
N VAL A 333 19.56 14.52 9.60
CA VAL A 333 19.32 15.94 9.93
C VAL A 333 17.83 16.23 10.02
N ASN A 334 17.06 15.70 9.06
CA ASN A 334 15.61 15.89 9.01
C ASN A 334 14.91 15.27 10.21
N ASN A 335 15.26 14.04 10.61
CA ASN A 335 14.73 13.37 11.79
C ASN A 335 14.95 14.23 13.04
N VAL A 336 16.18 14.68 13.30
CA VAL A 336 16.49 15.55 14.45
C VAL A 336 15.66 16.83 14.43
N ALA A 337 15.52 17.48 13.27
CA ALA A 337 14.73 18.71 13.15
C ALA A 337 13.24 18.47 13.41
N VAL A 338 12.69 17.36 12.92
CA VAL A 338 11.29 16.98 13.08
C VAL A 338 11.00 16.52 14.51
N HIS A 339 11.89 15.75 15.14
CA HIS A 339 11.74 15.28 16.52
C HIS A 339 11.79 16.43 17.54
N LYS A 340 12.61 17.45 17.32
CA LYS A 340 12.66 18.66 18.18
C LYS A 340 11.32 19.39 18.30
N ARG A 341 10.44 19.25 17.31
CA ARG A 341 9.08 19.80 17.32
C ARG A 341 8.02 18.73 17.58
N HIS A 342 8.42 17.60 18.17
CA HIS A 342 7.58 16.43 18.43
C HIS A 342 6.82 15.96 17.17
N GLY A 343 7.54 15.84 16.07
CA GLY A 343 7.04 15.31 14.80
C GLY A 343 7.46 13.87 14.52
N PHE A 344 6.90 13.30 13.46
CA PHE A 344 7.15 11.95 12.97
C PHE A 344 7.56 12.01 11.49
N THR A 345 8.72 11.49 11.10
CA THR A 345 9.14 11.48 9.69
C THR A 345 8.58 10.26 8.96
N LEU A 346 7.98 10.51 7.80
CA LEU A 346 7.37 9.48 6.99
C LEU A 346 7.83 9.61 5.54
N LEU A 347 8.27 8.50 4.96
CA LEU A 347 8.63 8.41 3.55
C LEU A 347 7.64 7.50 2.82
N GLY A 348 6.90 8.08 1.88
CA GLY A 348 6.13 7.33 0.91
C GLY A 348 7.02 6.92 -0.26
N MET A 349 7.17 5.61 -0.46
CA MET A 349 7.74 5.00 -1.66
C MET A 349 6.65 4.36 -2.53
N ASN A 350 5.44 4.92 -2.45
CA ASN A 350 4.29 4.52 -3.25
C ASN A 350 4.35 5.15 -4.65
N THR A 351 3.54 4.68 -5.58
CA THR A 351 3.45 5.27 -6.92
C THR A 351 1.97 5.43 -7.29
N ALA A 352 1.63 6.47 -8.04
CA ALA A 352 0.26 6.69 -8.50
C ALA A 352 0.10 6.27 -9.96
N SER A 353 -1.10 5.86 -10.36
CA SER A 353 -1.41 5.69 -11.79
C SER A 353 -1.51 7.07 -12.46
N PRO A 354 -0.64 7.39 -13.43
CA PRO A 354 -0.74 8.65 -14.16
C PRO A 354 -1.92 8.60 -15.12
N GLU A 355 -2.45 9.78 -15.49
CA GLU A 355 -3.62 9.88 -16.37
C GLU A 355 -3.43 9.13 -17.69
N TRP A 356 -2.26 9.27 -18.32
CA TRP A 356 -1.97 8.63 -19.61
C TRP A 356 -2.08 7.10 -19.52
N GLN A 357 -1.67 6.50 -18.40
CA GLN A 357 -1.72 5.06 -18.19
C GLN A 357 -3.17 4.62 -18.00
N VAL A 358 -3.94 5.33 -17.17
CA VAL A 358 -5.37 5.02 -16.96
C VAL A 358 -6.14 5.12 -18.28
N VAL A 359 -5.86 6.14 -19.10
CA VAL A 359 -6.45 6.28 -20.44
C VAL A 359 -6.06 5.10 -21.34
N ALA A 360 -4.77 4.78 -21.43
CA ALA A 360 -4.30 3.69 -22.29
C ALA A 360 -4.88 2.32 -21.87
N SER A 361 -4.97 2.05 -20.56
CA SER A 361 -5.60 0.85 -20.03
C SER A 361 -7.10 0.79 -20.34
N ALA A 362 -7.81 1.93 -20.24
CA ALA A 362 -9.21 2.01 -20.65
C ALA A 362 -9.38 1.77 -22.17
N GLU A 363 -8.52 2.36 -23.01
CA GLU A 363 -8.52 2.10 -24.47
C GLU A 363 -8.33 0.62 -24.77
N LYS A 364 -7.36 -0.02 -24.11
CA LYS A 364 -7.11 -1.46 -24.26
C LYS A 364 -8.33 -2.30 -23.84
N ARG A 365 -8.86 -2.05 -22.65
CA ARG A 365 -9.97 -2.83 -22.05
C ARG A 365 -11.29 -2.66 -22.81
N PHE A 366 -11.65 -1.42 -23.16
CA PHE A 366 -12.98 -1.11 -23.67
C PHE A 366 -13.06 -0.94 -25.20
N LEU A 367 -11.96 -0.56 -25.85
CA LEU A 367 -11.90 -0.35 -27.31
C LEU A 367 -11.14 -1.44 -28.07
N GLY A 368 -10.54 -2.41 -27.37
CA GLY A 368 -9.78 -3.51 -28.00
C GLY A 368 -8.53 -3.04 -28.73
N TRP A 369 -7.97 -1.90 -28.31
CA TRP A 369 -6.83 -1.27 -28.96
C TRP A 369 -5.54 -2.09 -28.74
N LYS A 370 -4.73 -2.27 -29.79
CA LYS A 370 -3.57 -3.19 -29.83
C LYS A 370 -2.19 -2.51 -29.95
N HIS A 371 -2.09 -1.18 -29.87
CA HIS A 371 -0.81 -0.48 -30.12
C HIS A 371 -0.14 0.06 -28.85
N ASP A 372 0.91 -0.66 -28.40
CA ASP A 372 1.76 -0.33 -27.23
C ASP A 372 2.66 0.91 -27.39
N ARG A 373 2.97 1.34 -28.62
CA ARG A 373 4.01 2.37 -28.88
C ARG A 373 3.72 3.75 -28.25
N ARG A 374 2.49 4.03 -27.81
CA ARG A 374 2.15 5.28 -27.11
C ARG A 374 2.56 5.26 -25.64
N CYS A 375 2.57 4.09 -25.00
CA CYS A 375 2.90 4.00 -23.57
C CYS A 375 4.42 4.10 -23.36
N SER A 376 5.20 3.47 -24.24
CA SER A 376 6.67 3.53 -24.23
C SER A 376 7.24 4.96 -24.21
N SER A 377 6.60 5.93 -24.89
CA SER A 377 7.10 7.31 -24.93
C SER A 377 7.00 8.06 -23.61
N HIS A 378 6.29 7.52 -22.62
CA HIS A 378 6.19 8.11 -21.29
C HIS A 378 7.31 7.64 -20.35
N PHE A 379 8.06 6.60 -20.71
CA PHE A 379 9.20 6.12 -19.93
C PHE A 379 10.48 6.83 -20.37
N GLN A 380 11.21 7.41 -19.42
CA GLN A 380 12.56 7.96 -19.63
C GLN A 380 13.66 6.89 -19.50
N THR A 381 13.29 5.61 -19.47
CA THR A 381 14.25 4.50 -19.49
C THR A 381 14.76 4.26 -20.91
N PRO A 382 16.07 4.00 -21.11
CA PRO A 382 16.60 3.55 -22.39
C PRO A 382 15.81 2.33 -22.87
N GLU A 383 15.31 2.35 -24.11
CA GLU A 383 14.80 1.14 -24.80
C GLU A 383 13.49 0.51 -24.30
N ALA A 384 12.73 1.12 -23.38
CA ALA A 384 11.36 0.68 -23.10
C ALA A 384 10.51 0.85 -24.37
N THR A 385 10.37 -0.22 -25.15
CA THR A 385 9.88 -0.14 -26.53
C THR A 385 8.43 -0.54 -26.66
N HIS A 386 7.92 -1.35 -25.73
CA HIS A 386 6.63 -2.03 -25.87
C HIS A 386 5.80 -2.19 -24.58
N TRP A 387 6.23 -1.68 -23.43
CA TRP A 387 5.46 -1.90 -22.21
C TRP A 387 4.33 -0.88 -22.02
N CYS A 388 3.11 -1.37 -21.80
CA CYS A 388 2.00 -0.56 -21.35
C CYS A 388 1.36 -1.18 -20.10
N PRO A 389 1.64 -0.65 -18.89
CA PRO A 389 1.06 -1.16 -17.66
C PRO A 389 -0.47 -0.98 -17.64
N GLU A 390 -1.21 -2.01 -17.25
CA GLU A 390 -2.68 -2.00 -17.29
C GLU A 390 -3.32 -1.61 -15.96
N THR A 391 -2.61 -1.82 -14.85
CA THR A 391 -3.10 -1.61 -13.49
C THR A 391 -2.08 -0.83 -12.68
N LEU A 392 -2.51 -0.31 -11.52
CA LEU A 392 -1.60 0.33 -10.58
C LEU A 392 -0.49 -0.63 -10.12
N LEU A 393 -0.84 -1.90 -9.85
CA LEU A 393 0.13 -2.91 -9.43
C LEU A 393 1.21 -3.20 -10.48
N ASP A 394 0.91 -3.08 -11.78
CA ASP A 394 1.93 -3.21 -12.83
C ASP A 394 3.01 -2.13 -12.66
N ILE A 395 2.61 -0.89 -12.40
CA ILE A 395 3.52 0.26 -12.21
C ILE A 395 4.32 0.10 -10.91
N VAL A 396 3.63 -0.25 -9.83
CA VAL A 396 4.23 -0.39 -8.50
C VAL A 396 5.33 -1.45 -8.48
N GLN A 397 5.18 -2.56 -9.21
CA GLN A 397 6.23 -3.59 -9.28
C GLN A 397 7.48 -3.11 -10.02
N LEU A 398 7.33 -2.25 -11.03
CA LEU A 398 8.49 -1.58 -11.62
C LEU A 398 9.11 -0.60 -10.62
N SER A 399 8.29 0.14 -9.87
CA SER A 399 8.79 1.05 -8.84
C SER A 399 9.60 0.28 -7.79
N SER A 400 9.08 -0.87 -7.33
CA SER A 400 9.76 -1.80 -6.42
C SER A 400 11.09 -2.31 -6.98
N TYR A 401 11.14 -2.62 -8.28
CA TYR A 401 12.35 -3.09 -8.96
C TYR A 401 13.50 -2.08 -8.91
N TYR A 402 13.22 -0.78 -8.99
CA TYR A 402 14.24 0.27 -8.87
C TYR A 402 14.46 0.73 -7.41
N ALA A 403 13.39 0.79 -6.61
CA ALA A 403 13.43 1.19 -5.21
C ALA A 403 14.31 0.30 -4.33
N GLN A 404 14.41 -1.00 -4.61
CA GLN A 404 15.30 -1.91 -3.88
C GLN A 404 16.76 -1.42 -3.85
N SER A 405 17.25 -0.83 -4.94
CA SER A 405 18.63 -0.35 -5.04
C SER A 405 18.87 0.85 -4.14
N VAL A 406 17.85 1.72 -3.97
CA VAL A 406 17.93 2.87 -3.07
C VAL A 406 17.86 2.40 -1.62
N LEU A 407 17.01 1.42 -1.30
CA LEU A 407 16.92 0.84 0.04
C LEU A 407 18.23 0.18 0.47
N GLU A 408 18.87 -0.61 -0.41
CA GLU A 408 20.20 -1.15 -0.15
C GLU A 408 21.26 -0.06 -0.02
N TYR A 409 21.28 0.93 -0.92
CA TYR A 409 22.20 2.07 -0.81
C TYR A 409 22.07 2.77 0.55
N ALA A 410 20.84 2.99 0.99
CA ALA A 410 20.55 3.65 2.26
C ALA A 410 21.00 2.79 3.45
N TYR A 411 20.77 1.47 3.40
CA TYR A 411 21.19 0.52 4.43
C TYR A 411 22.73 0.36 4.49
N ASP A 412 23.40 0.10 3.37
CA ASP A 412 24.86 -0.07 3.32
C ASP A 412 25.62 1.23 3.67
N GLY A 413 24.96 2.37 3.49
CA GLY A 413 25.50 3.69 3.81
C GLY A 413 25.35 4.13 5.26
N ILE A 414 24.71 3.34 6.15
CA ILE A 414 24.49 3.76 7.54
C ILE A 414 25.83 4.01 8.26
N GLU A 415 26.73 3.02 8.27
CA GLU A 415 28.03 3.15 8.95
C GLU A 415 29.01 4.02 8.15
N SER A 416 29.07 3.80 6.84
CA SER A 416 30.11 4.40 5.97
C SER A 416 29.82 5.85 5.57
N LYS A 417 28.54 6.21 5.40
CA LYS A 417 28.09 7.51 4.89
C LYS A 417 27.17 8.25 5.87
N GLN A 418 26.95 7.70 7.06
CA GLN A 418 26.05 8.25 8.08
C GLN A 418 24.60 8.46 7.58
N LEU A 419 24.13 7.61 6.67
CA LEU A 419 22.74 7.62 6.22
C LEU A 419 21.80 7.16 7.34
N ALA A 420 20.53 7.53 7.24
CA ALA A 420 19.51 7.12 8.21
C ALA A 420 18.17 6.86 7.52
N PHE A 421 17.33 6.04 8.15
CA PHE A 421 15.94 5.87 7.74
C PHE A 421 15.03 6.85 8.49
N PRO A 422 13.84 7.16 7.95
CA PRO A 422 12.81 7.92 8.68
C PRO A 422 12.09 7.04 9.72
N ASN A 423 11.15 7.63 10.48
CA ASN A 423 10.40 6.88 11.48
C ASN A 423 9.49 5.81 10.89
N ALA A 424 9.01 5.98 9.67
CA ALA A 424 8.44 4.90 8.89
C ALA A 424 8.65 5.12 7.39
N ILE A 425 8.77 4.02 6.67
CA ILE A 425 8.70 3.97 5.22
C ILE A 425 7.40 3.23 4.90
N TYR A 426 6.55 3.75 4.03
CA TYR A 426 5.41 2.99 3.54
C TYR A 426 5.47 2.81 2.03
N LEU A 427 4.89 1.73 1.52
CA LEU A 427 4.88 1.43 0.09
C LEU A 427 3.62 0.69 -0.36
N ASP A 428 3.48 0.58 -1.68
CA ASP A 428 2.48 -0.24 -2.35
C ASP A 428 3.01 -1.66 -2.57
N ALA A 429 2.10 -2.63 -2.72
CA ALA A 429 2.40 -4.01 -3.13
C ALA A 429 3.34 -4.78 -2.20
N LEU A 430 3.08 -4.73 -0.88
CA LEU A 430 3.68 -5.67 0.06
C LEU A 430 3.32 -7.11 -0.36
N ASP A 431 4.32 -7.97 -0.43
CA ASP A 431 4.21 -9.38 -0.78
C ASP A 431 4.62 -10.25 0.42
N TRP A 432 4.35 -11.54 0.28
CA TRP A 432 4.64 -12.55 1.28
C TRP A 432 6.11 -12.53 1.74
N GLY A 433 6.34 -12.86 3.00
CA GLY A 433 7.64 -12.85 3.64
C GLY A 433 8.14 -11.45 3.99
N GLY A 434 7.28 -10.43 4.02
CA GLY A 434 7.70 -9.04 4.24
C GLY A 434 8.49 -8.46 3.06
N THR A 435 8.19 -8.95 1.86
CA THR A 435 8.93 -8.59 0.65
C THR A 435 8.15 -7.59 -0.21
N ILE A 436 8.80 -7.07 -1.24
CA ILE A 436 8.12 -6.39 -2.36
C ILE A 436 8.41 -7.13 -3.66
N ARG A 437 7.41 -7.23 -4.54
CA ARG A 437 7.55 -7.93 -5.82
C ARG A 437 8.32 -7.07 -6.82
N THR A 438 9.51 -7.54 -7.22
CA THR A 438 10.33 -6.90 -8.26
C THR A 438 10.13 -7.56 -9.62
N GLY A 439 9.68 -8.82 -9.64
CA GLY A 439 9.39 -9.61 -10.83
C GLY A 439 8.21 -9.09 -11.66
N SER A 440 8.00 -9.70 -12.85
CA SER A 440 6.96 -9.29 -13.81
C SER A 440 5.58 -9.94 -13.57
N GLN A 441 5.48 -10.97 -12.72
CA GLN A 441 4.20 -11.55 -12.35
C GLN A 441 3.52 -10.69 -11.28
N LEU A 442 2.28 -10.29 -11.56
CA LEU A 442 1.47 -9.52 -10.63
C LEU A 442 1.23 -10.28 -9.33
N LEU A 443 1.03 -9.56 -8.22
CA LEU A 443 0.79 -10.14 -6.89
C LEU A 443 -0.42 -11.08 -6.87
N ASN A 444 -1.41 -10.79 -7.71
CA ASN A 444 -2.63 -11.58 -7.85
C ASN A 444 -2.42 -12.88 -8.66
N GLY A 445 -1.19 -13.18 -9.08
CA GLY A 445 -0.80 -14.35 -9.85
C GLY A 445 -0.89 -14.17 -11.37
N HIS A 446 -1.44 -13.06 -11.86
CA HIS A 446 -1.59 -12.81 -13.29
C HIS A 446 -0.22 -12.68 -13.97
N ASP A 447 0.05 -13.57 -14.91
CA ASP A 447 1.28 -13.57 -15.71
C ASP A 447 1.07 -12.67 -16.94
N ARG A 448 1.79 -11.55 -16.98
CA ARG A 448 1.80 -10.62 -18.13
C ARG A 448 2.78 -11.07 -19.23
N GLY A 449 3.52 -12.16 -19.02
CA GLY A 449 4.66 -12.59 -19.83
C GLY A 449 6.01 -12.27 -19.15
N GLY A 450 7.10 -12.36 -19.92
CA GLY A 450 8.47 -12.07 -19.46
C GLY A 450 9.34 -13.31 -19.27
N ALA A 451 10.65 -13.08 -19.06
CA ALA A 451 11.63 -14.15 -18.88
C ALA A 451 11.28 -15.00 -17.64
N HIS A 452 11.19 -16.32 -17.81
CA HIS A 452 10.68 -17.25 -16.78
C HIS A 452 11.45 -17.21 -15.45
N GLU A 453 12.73 -16.83 -15.47
CA GLU A 453 13.61 -16.89 -14.30
C GLU A 453 13.32 -15.84 -13.21
N ASN A 454 12.79 -14.66 -13.55
CA ASN A 454 12.64 -13.54 -12.61
C ASN A 454 11.17 -13.13 -12.37
N LYS A 455 10.20 -13.92 -12.87
CA LYS A 455 8.76 -13.61 -12.78
C LYS A 455 8.28 -13.35 -11.34
N ILE A 456 8.80 -14.13 -10.40
CA ILE A 456 8.43 -14.06 -8.98
C ILE A 456 9.55 -13.49 -8.11
N SER A 457 10.50 -12.78 -8.72
CA SER A 457 11.60 -12.14 -7.98
C SER A 457 11.06 -11.14 -6.97
N THR A 458 11.64 -11.14 -5.78
CA THR A 458 11.20 -10.33 -4.63
C THR A 458 12.41 -9.76 -3.90
N TYR A 459 12.23 -8.62 -3.26
CA TYR A 459 13.23 -7.98 -2.43
C TYR A 459 12.78 -7.92 -0.96
N GLY A 460 13.70 -8.23 -0.02
CA GLY A 460 13.46 -8.21 1.43
C GLY A 460 13.32 -6.81 2.01
N TYR A 461 12.20 -6.14 1.74
CA TYR A 461 11.90 -4.80 2.23
C TYR A 461 11.87 -4.72 3.75
N VAL A 462 11.01 -5.53 4.40
CA VAL A 462 10.88 -5.55 5.85
C VAL A 462 12.20 -5.98 6.49
N ASP A 463 12.86 -6.99 5.93
CA ASP A 463 14.15 -7.46 6.42
C ASP A 463 15.22 -6.35 6.40
N THR A 464 15.21 -5.47 5.40
CA THR A 464 16.13 -4.33 5.31
C THR A 464 15.82 -3.27 6.34
N VAL A 465 14.54 -2.93 6.54
CA VAL A 465 14.12 -2.00 7.61
C VAL A 465 14.43 -2.56 8.99
N LEU A 466 14.19 -3.85 9.22
CA LEU A 466 14.50 -4.53 10.47
C LEU A 466 16.00 -4.63 10.72
N SER A 467 16.81 -4.82 9.68
CA SER A 467 18.27 -4.77 9.77
C SER A 467 18.76 -3.37 10.18
N TYR A 468 18.14 -2.29 9.68
CA TYR A 468 18.39 -0.93 10.17
C TYR A 468 18.06 -0.80 11.66
N ASN A 469 16.88 -1.25 12.09
CA ASN A 469 16.47 -1.20 13.49
C ASN A 469 17.44 -1.96 14.41
N ALA A 470 17.97 -3.10 13.96
CA ALA A 470 18.99 -3.83 14.69
C ALA A 470 20.32 -3.09 14.77
N GLN A 471 20.73 -2.35 13.74
CA GLN A 471 21.92 -1.52 13.85
C GLN A 471 21.74 -0.42 14.90
N ILE A 472 20.58 0.23 14.94
CA ILE A 472 20.25 1.26 15.93
C ILE A 472 20.22 0.67 17.35
N ALA A 473 19.42 -0.38 17.56
CA ALA A 473 19.24 -0.96 18.89
C ALA A 473 20.52 -1.63 19.44
N CYS A 474 21.39 -2.14 18.56
CA CYS A 474 22.63 -2.80 18.95
C CYS A 474 23.85 -1.87 18.97
N ALA A 475 23.69 -0.56 18.73
CA ALA A 475 24.80 0.38 18.61
C ALA A 475 25.64 0.46 19.89
N ASN A 476 24.99 0.38 21.06
CA ASN A 476 25.63 0.53 22.37
C ASN A 476 26.08 -0.81 23.00
N ASP A 477 25.60 -1.95 22.48
CA ASP A 477 25.95 -3.28 22.99
C ASP A 477 26.16 -4.31 21.86
N SER A 478 27.30 -4.18 21.18
CA SER A 478 27.70 -5.09 20.10
C SER A 478 27.93 -6.54 20.55
N GLN A 479 28.08 -6.79 21.86
CA GLN A 479 28.31 -8.13 22.42
C GLN A 479 27.01 -8.80 22.87
N ASN A 480 25.88 -8.10 22.81
CA ASN A 480 24.56 -8.67 23.12
C ASN A 480 24.28 -9.88 22.23
N GLN A 481 23.97 -11.02 22.85
CA GLN A 481 23.70 -12.27 22.14
C GLN A 481 22.46 -12.16 21.24
N GLY A 482 21.45 -11.39 21.65
CA GLY A 482 20.26 -11.09 20.86
C GLY A 482 20.60 -10.35 19.56
N CYS A 483 21.53 -9.40 19.61
CA CYS A 483 22.03 -8.72 18.40
C CYS A 483 22.67 -9.68 17.40
N ALA A 484 23.51 -10.60 17.87
CA ALA A 484 24.13 -11.60 17.01
C ALA A 484 23.11 -12.56 16.38
N LEU A 485 22.12 -13.02 17.16
CA LEU A 485 21.04 -13.88 16.69
C LEU A 485 20.15 -13.17 15.66
N PHE A 486 19.77 -11.93 15.93
CA PHE A 486 18.94 -11.13 15.02
C PHE A 486 19.64 -10.90 13.69
N ARG A 487 20.90 -10.43 13.72
CA ARG A 487 21.69 -10.18 12.51
C ARG A 487 21.84 -11.45 11.67
N LYS A 488 22.02 -12.61 12.31
CA LYS A 488 22.07 -13.91 11.63
C LYS A 488 20.75 -14.24 10.93
N GLU A 489 19.61 -14.03 11.60
CA GLU A 489 18.30 -14.30 11.00
C GLU A 489 17.99 -13.33 9.85
N MET A 490 18.31 -12.04 10.00
CA MET A 490 18.16 -11.07 8.90
C MET A 490 19.06 -11.39 7.71
N ALA A 491 20.31 -11.78 7.94
CA ALA A 491 21.21 -12.19 6.86
C ALA A 491 20.64 -13.39 6.08
N ARG A 492 20.13 -14.40 6.81
CA ARG A 492 19.49 -15.58 6.20
C ARG A 492 18.26 -15.20 5.38
N ARG A 493 17.42 -14.29 5.88
CA ARG A 493 16.19 -13.85 5.18
C ARG A 493 16.51 -12.97 3.96
N LYS A 494 17.47 -12.05 4.07
CA LYS A 494 17.96 -11.24 2.94
C LYS A 494 18.60 -12.11 1.85
N GLU A 495 19.23 -13.24 2.18
CA GLU A 495 19.75 -14.19 1.18
C GLU A 495 18.64 -14.85 0.34
N LEU A 496 17.43 -15.03 0.91
CA LEU A 496 16.28 -15.57 0.18
C LEU A 496 15.63 -14.54 -0.76
N HIS A 497 15.74 -13.25 -0.43
CA HIS A 497 15.13 -12.15 -1.16
C HIS A 497 16.16 -11.03 -1.42
N PRO A 498 17.25 -11.33 -2.15
CA PRO A 498 18.38 -10.43 -2.27
C PRO A 498 18.05 -9.24 -3.17
N HIS A 499 18.85 -8.18 -3.03
CA HIS A 499 18.91 -7.16 -4.07
C HIS A 499 19.38 -7.79 -5.37
N ARG A 500 18.56 -7.63 -6.42
CA ARG A 500 18.85 -8.19 -7.73
C ARG A 500 18.21 -7.34 -8.81
N LEU A 501 19.05 -6.94 -9.76
CA LEU A 501 18.64 -6.29 -10.99
C LEU A 501 18.89 -7.22 -12.19
N TRP A 502 18.08 -7.10 -13.24
CA TRP A 502 18.20 -7.84 -14.49
C TRP A 502 17.57 -7.05 -15.65
N ASP A 503 17.97 -7.36 -16.88
CA ASP A 503 17.37 -6.73 -18.04
C ASP A 503 16.09 -7.45 -18.46
N ASP A 504 14.97 -6.73 -18.53
CA ASP A 504 13.74 -7.14 -19.20
C ASP A 504 13.09 -5.93 -19.89
N PRO A 505 13.57 -5.58 -21.11
CA PRO A 505 13.08 -4.42 -21.86
C PRO A 505 11.57 -4.43 -22.12
N ASN A 506 10.95 -5.61 -22.17
CA ASN A 506 9.51 -5.75 -22.39
C ASN A 506 8.68 -5.23 -21.22
N PHE A 507 9.29 -5.09 -20.04
CA PHE A 507 8.67 -4.57 -18.83
C PHE A 507 9.48 -3.40 -18.25
N ALA A 508 10.21 -2.69 -19.11
CA ALA A 508 11.02 -1.51 -18.78
C ALA A 508 12.00 -1.72 -17.61
N ARG A 509 12.54 -2.93 -17.44
CA ARG A 509 13.56 -3.24 -16.43
C ARG A 509 14.93 -3.31 -17.05
N TYR A 510 15.89 -2.69 -16.37
CA TYR A 510 17.28 -2.64 -16.80
C TYR A 510 18.17 -2.70 -15.57
N SER A 511 19.26 -3.43 -15.68
CA SER A 511 20.22 -3.65 -14.60
C SER A 511 21.25 -2.54 -14.48
N SER A 512 21.54 -1.87 -15.59
CA SER A 512 22.48 -0.75 -15.67
C SER A 512 21.80 0.62 -15.55
N TRP A 513 20.50 0.66 -15.24
CA TRP A 513 19.72 1.89 -15.13
C TRP A 513 18.85 1.85 -13.88
N PRO A 514 18.58 2.99 -13.23
CA PRO A 514 19.32 4.25 -13.35
C PRO A 514 20.77 4.07 -12.89
N SER A 515 21.68 4.91 -13.37
CA SER A 515 23.09 4.83 -12.95
C SER A 515 23.21 5.23 -11.47
N PHE A 516 23.70 4.33 -10.62
CA PHE A 516 23.90 4.62 -9.19
C PHE A 516 25.16 5.46 -8.90
N ASP A 517 26.10 5.50 -9.86
CA ASP A 517 27.41 6.15 -9.74
C ASP A 517 27.43 7.63 -10.15
N SER A 518 26.37 8.16 -10.78
CA SER A 518 26.36 9.50 -11.38
C SER A 518 26.19 10.68 -10.38
N GLY A 519 26.41 10.45 -9.08
CA GLY A 519 26.16 11.41 -8.00
C GLY A 519 27.00 12.69 -7.98
N GLU A 520 27.90 12.94 -8.94
CA GLU A 520 28.69 14.17 -9.01
C GLU A 520 28.16 15.23 -9.99
N GLN A 521 27.15 14.96 -10.85
CA GLN A 521 26.83 15.87 -11.97
C GLN A 521 25.54 16.70 -11.89
N LEU A 522 24.67 16.54 -10.89
CA LEU A 522 23.37 17.25 -10.85
C LEU A 522 23.25 18.38 -9.80
N ILE A 523 24.35 18.95 -9.31
CA ILE A 523 24.33 20.03 -8.29
C ILE A 523 23.84 21.40 -8.83
N ASN A 524 23.50 21.55 -10.10
CA ASN A 524 23.37 22.88 -10.74
C ASN A 524 22.00 23.28 -11.28
N THR A 525 20.87 22.91 -10.68
CA THR A 525 19.60 23.45 -11.22
C THR A 525 18.51 23.94 -10.27
N TYR A 526 18.54 23.71 -8.97
CA TYR A 526 17.57 24.36 -8.07
C TYR A 526 18.17 24.67 -6.70
N ARG A 527 18.70 25.89 -6.54
CA ARG A 527 18.87 26.59 -5.26
C ARG A 527 17.87 27.73 -5.18
#